data_AF-A0A969S500-F1
#
_entry.id   AF-A0A969S500-F1
#
_cell.length_a   1.000
_cell.length_b   1.000
_cell.length_c   1.000
_cell.angle_alpha   90.00
_cell.angle_beta   90.00
_cell.angle_gamma   90.00
#
_symmetry.space_group_name_H-M   'P 1'
#
loop_
_entity.id
_entity.type
_entity.pdbx_description
1 polymer ?
#
loop_
_entity_poly.entity_id
_entity_poly.type
_entity_poly.pdbx_seq_one_letter_code
_entity_poly.pdbx_strand_id
1 'polypeptide(L)'
;MNLTVIKALVVEYSRPKRCWAAALSVLCVGGFGLPATSAIEPVTQSTTEPAPEDTLKSCVFHVILEARKPWRLLNEETFELVQQLMEEGTKLQKIGTQESLQQAKSKFEQVIQITQTAGERRLQQRAWSEMGETAFALDDPQGATTAYKQILPLLYLDDDNYEEQKVDVLGKIGKAYRALGKNQQALEIYNKALVLIRRRDRWMGNCLREARTLNSIGEIYADKNELEKALIYFEQALKLRQLLPPHPLDFDPVDILNNHGKIYFAFGDTSKALAFFDWSFRIAGWLVQSVQISWDALGSEFTVSGYTLDGIQQEAQLGVKQLEATISILNQLYPNIESPEQKTIYIDKLKQCEGLKAELERQLEMIAQQRRRSNV
;
A
#
# COMPACT_ATOMS: atom_id res chain seq x y z
N MET A 1 43.90 19.59 7.35
CA MET A 1 44.08 18.15 7.00
C MET A 1 44.47 17.41 8.28
N ASN A 2 43.57 16.60 8.82
CA ASN A 2 43.87 15.40 9.61
C ASN A 2 42.54 14.67 9.85
N LEU A 3 42.24 13.74 8.94
CA LEU A 3 41.15 12.78 9.05
C LEU A 3 41.60 11.69 10.03
N THR A 4 41.13 11.75 11.27
CA THR A 4 41.27 10.63 12.20
C THR A 4 40.18 9.61 11.88
N VAL A 5 40.57 8.49 11.25
CA VAL A 5 39.68 7.38 10.93
C VAL A 5 39.27 6.68 12.22
N ILE A 6 38.01 6.84 12.64
CA ILE A 6 37.42 6.05 13.73
C ILE A 6 36.79 4.79 13.10
N LYS A 7 37.42 3.63 13.28
CA LYS A 7 36.81 2.33 12.97
C LYS A 7 35.77 2.00 14.05
N ALA A 8 34.49 1.94 13.67
CA ALA A 8 33.43 1.39 14.51
C ALA A 8 33.38 -0.13 14.35
N LEU A 9 33.59 -0.87 15.44
CA LEU A 9 33.30 -2.31 15.52
C LEU A 9 31.86 -2.47 16.02
N VAL A 10 30.97 -2.95 15.15
CA VAL A 10 29.61 -3.36 15.52
C VAL A 10 29.71 -4.79 16.05
N VAL A 11 29.49 -4.99 17.34
CA VAL A 11 29.30 -6.33 17.92
C VAL A 11 27.83 -6.70 17.73
N GLU A 12 27.57 -7.67 16.85
CA GLU A 12 26.25 -8.30 16.72
C GLU A 12 25.89 -9.06 18.01
N TYR A 13 24.76 -8.72 18.60
CA TYR A 13 24.06 -9.61 19.51
C TYR A 13 22.70 -10.00 18.92
N SER A 14 22.52 -11.30 18.73
CA SER A 14 21.33 -11.98 18.28
C SER A 14 20.10 -11.71 19.16
N ARG A 15 18.98 -11.34 18.50
CA ARG A 15 17.57 -11.07 18.92
C ARG A 15 17.03 -11.94 20.10
N PRO A 16 15.90 -11.60 20.80
CA PRO A 16 14.77 -10.78 20.32
C PRO A 16 14.05 -9.84 21.34
N LYS A 17 13.21 -8.96 20.77
CA LYS A 17 12.14 -8.13 21.39
C LYS A 17 12.55 -6.76 21.94
N ARG A 18 11.98 -5.73 21.28
CA ARG A 18 11.62 -4.38 21.76
C ARG A 18 12.69 -3.66 22.62
N CYS A 19 13.32 -2.68 21.95
CA CYS A 19 13.79 -1.38 22.43
C CYS A 19 15.15 -1.08 21.79
N TRP A 20 15.16 -0.14 20.86
CA TRP A 20 16.40 0.45 20.36
C TRP A 20 16.97 1.35 21.47
N ALA A 21 17.85 0.79 22.29
CA ALA A 21 18.79 1.54 23.10
C ALA A 21 20.19 1.08 22.67
N ALA A 22 20.79 1.78 21.70
CA ALA A 22 22.19 1.61 21.38
C ALA A 22 23.02 2.24 22.51
N ALA A 23 23.48 1.42 23.45
CA ALA A 23 24.52 1.82 24.40
C ALA A 23 25.88 1.64 23.71
N LEU A 24 26.51 2.75 23.32
CA LEU A 24 27.91 2.76 22.90
C LEU A 24 28.79 2.75 24.15
N SER A 25 29.43 1.62 24.45
CA SER A 25 30.49 1.52 25.46
C SER A 25 31.84 1.86 24.83
N VAL A 26 32.45 2.97 25.28
CA VAL A 26 33.85 3.29 25.00
C VAL A 26 34.70 2.55 26.02
N LEU A 27 35.36 1.46 25.63
CA LEU A 27 36.34 0.77 26.46
C LEU A 27 37.75 1.33 26.16
N CYS A 28 38.26 2.17 27.05
CA CYS A 28 39.69 2.38 27.20
C CYS A 28 40.29 1.12 27.82
N VAL A 29 41.04 0.32 27.05
CA VAL A 29 41.92 -0.72 27.60
C VAL A 29 43.35 -0.39 27.19
N GLY A 30 44.15 -0.01 28.18
CA GLY A 30 45.59 0.14 28.05
C GLY A 30 46.31 -1.20 28.18
N GLY A 31 47.41 -1.34 27.44
CA GLY A 31 48.53 -2.23 27.72
C GLY A 31 48.43 -3.65 27.16
N PHE A 32 49.20 -3.94 26.10
CA PHE A 32 50.34 -4.88 26.09
C PHE A 32 50.86 -5.11 24.65
N GLY A 33 52.18 -4.99 24.44
CA GLY A 33 52.92 -5.68 23.35
C GLY A 33 53.39 -4.86 22.13
N LEU A 34 54.65 -4.44 22.15
CA LEU A 34 55.50 -3.86 21.07
C LEU A 34 55.71 -4.79 19.82
N PRO A 35 56.40 -4.39 18.71
CA PRO A 35 57.19 -3.16 18.46
C PRO A 35 57.01 -2.40 17.11
N ALA A 36 57.36 -1.10 17.18
CA ALA A 36 58.18 -0.25 16.28
C ALA A 36 57.86 -0.07 14.78
N THR A 37 57.54 1.19 14.40
CA THR A 37 58.38 2.23 13.74
C THR A 37 57.38 3.29 13.23
N SER A 38 57.43 4.59 13.50
CA SER A 38 58.52 5.55 13.50
C SER A 38 58.11 6.84 14.26
N ALA A 39 59.05 7.37 15.05
CA ALA A 39 59.25 8.76 15.47
C ALA A 39 58.04 9.72 15.54
N ILE A 40 57.53 9.92 16.77
CA ILE A 40 57.01 11.22 17.21
C ILE A 40 57.58 11.47 18.62
N GLU A 41 58.20 12.63 18.82
CA GLU A 41 58.87 13.04 20.06
C GLU A 41 57.93 13.02 21.28
N PRO A 42 58.43 12.72 22.49
CA PRO A 42 57.60 12.68 23.69
C PRO A 42 57.32 14.12 24.15
N VAL A 43 56.06 14.56 24.01
CA VAL A 43 55.57 15.69 24.80
C VAL A 43 55.39 15.18 26.23
N THR A 44 56.45 15.32 27.03
CA THR A 44 56.39 15.22 28.47
C THR A 44 55.64 16.42 29.02
N GLN A 45 54.32 16.32 29.10
CA GLN A 45 53.55 17.05 30.11
C GLN A 45 52.27 16.28 30.40
N SER A 46 52.30 15.66 31.57
CA SER A 46 51.15 15.17 32.31
C SER A 46 50.13 16.30 32.45
N THR A 47 49.07 16.26 31.64
CA THR A 47 47.77 16.81 32.02
C THR A 47 46.74 15.70 31.88
N THR A 48 46.63 14.94 32.97
CA THR A 48 45.40 14.22 33.31
C THR A 48 44.31 15.25 33.60
N GLU A 49 43.76 15.87 32.55
CA GLU A 49 42.44 16.47 32.64
C GLU A 49 41.53 15.63 31.78
N PRO A 50 40.54 14.91 32.36
CA PRO A 50 39.48 14.35 31.55
C PRO A 50 38.85 15.54 30.80
N ALA A 51 38.73 15.42 29.48
CA ALA A 51 37.99 16.40 28.69
C ALA A 51 36.66 16.68 29.44
N PRO A 52 36.29 17.96 29.65
CA PRO A 52 35.11 18.29 30.43
C PRO A 52 33.94 17.42 29.98
N GLU A 53 33.18 16.89 30.94
CA GLU A 53 32.07 15.98 30.65
C GLU A 53 31.11 16.58 29.60
N ASP A 54 31.00 17.91 29.58
CA ASP A 54 30.26 18.70 28.60
C ASP A 54 30.82 18.64 27.18
N THR A 55 32.15 18.54 27.02
CA THR A 55 32.80 18.40 25.70
C THR A 55 32.60 16.99 25.14
N LEU A 56 32.68 15.96 25.99
CA LEU A 56 32.37 14.57 25.61
C LEU A 56 30.87 14.39 25.32
N LYS A 57 29.99 14.95 26.16
CA LYS A 57 28.54 14.98 25.92
C LYS A 57 28.21 15.72 24.63
N SER A 58 28.85 16.87 24.38
CA SER A 58 28.65 17.65 23.15
C SER A 58 29.11 16.87 21.90
N CYS A 59 30.28 16.23 21.93
CA CYS A 59 30.76 15.40 20.81
C CYS A 59 29.88 14.16 20.58
N VAL A 60 29.48 13.45 21.64
CA VAL A 60 28.57 12.30 21.55
C VAL A 60 27.19 12.75 21.06
N PHE A 61 26.69 13.88 21.53
CA PHE A 61 25.41 14.45 21.10
C PHE A 61 25.47 14.92 19.63
N HIS A 62 26.58 15.51 19.19
CA HIS A 62 26.81 15.87 17.78
C HIS A 62 26.92 14.63 16.89
N VAL A 63 27.63 13.58 17.31
CA VAL A 63 27.73 12.33 16.55
C VAL A 63 26.38 11.60 16.53
N ILE A 64 25.61 11.60 17.63
CA ILE A 64 24.25 11.05 17.67
C ILE A 64 23.29 11.89 16.83
N LEU A 65 23.42 13.22 16.78
CA LEU A 65 22.61 14.10 15.93
C LEU A 65 22.97 13.92 14.45
N GLU A 66 24.25 13.82 14.11
CA GLU A 66 24.72 13.50 12.75
C GLU A 66 24.31 12.08 12.34
N ALA A 67 24.34 11.10 13.25
CA ALA A 67 23.85 9.75 13.01
C ALA A 67 22.31 9.63 13.04
N ARG A 68 21.60 10.60 13.63
CA ARG A 68 20.13 10.74 13.64
C ARG A 68 19.61 11.57 12.48
N LYS A 69 20.45 12.35 11.79
CA LYS A 69 20.11 12.76 10.43
C LYS A 69 19.86 11.45 9.70
N PRO A 70 18.66 11.20 9.16
CA PRO A 70 18.54 10.11 8.22
C PRO A 70 19.66 10.36 7.21
N TRP A 71 20.39 9.33 6.80
CA TRP A 71 21.26 9.41 5.64
C TRP A 71 20.36 9.74 4.44
N ARG A 72 19.89 10.98 4.34
CA ARG A 72 19.17 11.53 3.21
C ARG A 72 20.26 11.73 2.19
N LEU A 73 20.24 10.89 1.17
CA LEU A 73 21.14 11.01 0.03
C LEU A 73 20.79 12.27 -0.77
N LEU A 74 19.58 12.80 -0.59
CA LEU A 74 19.11 14.09 -1.07
C LEU A 74 19.44 15.23 -0.10
N ASN A 75 19.85 16.36 -0.63
CA ASN A 75 19.86 17.63 0.12
C ASN A 75 18.40 18.08 0.40
N GLU A 76 18.21 19.03 1.32
CA GLU A 76 16.86 19.46 1.75
C GLU A 76 16.03 20.00 0.58
N GLU A 77 16.61 20.85 -0.27
CA GLU A 77 15.92 21.44 -1.44
C GLU A 77 15.44 20.36 -2.44
N THR A 78 16.27 19.37 -2.76
CA THR A 78 15.89 18.29 -3.68
C THR A 78 14.89 17.33 -3.05
N PHE A 79 14.96 17.11 -1.74
CA PHE A 79 13.95 16.31 -1.03
C PHE A 79 12.59 17.02 -1.02
N GLU A 80 12.53 18.32 -0.74
CA GLU A 80 11.31 19.12 -0.79
C GLU A 80 10.72 19.14 -2.21
N LEU A 81 11.56 19.34 -3.23
CA LEU A 81 11.14 19.26 -4.63
C LEU A 81 10.53 17.90 -4.96
N VAL A 82 11.16 16.79 -4.53
CA VAL A 82 10.62 15.45 -4.74
C VAL A 82 9.26 15.27 -4.08
N GLN A 83 9.08 15.74 -2.83
CA GLN A 83 7.78 15.67 -2.17
C GLN A 83 6.73 16.50 -2.91
N GLN A 84 7.06 17.72 -3.31
CA GLN A 84 6.16 18.57 -4.07
C GLN A 84 5.72 17.93 -5.39
N LEU A 85 6.67 17.39 -6.17
CA LEU A 85 6.36 16.72 -7.44
C LEU A 85 5.48 15.49 -7.23
N MET A 86 5.72 14.72 -6.16
CA MET A 86 4.88 13.57 -5.79
C MET A 86 3.46 14.00 -5.40
N GLU A 87 3.31 15.08 -4.62
CA GLU A 87 2.01 15.61 -4.23
C GLU A 87 1.23 16.19 -5.42
N GLU A 88 1.89 16.96 -6.30
CA GLU A 88 1.29 17.46 -7.52
C GLU A 88 0.86 16.31 -8.43
N GLY A 89 1.73 15.31 -8.63
CA GLY A 89 1.42 14.12 -9.42
C GLY A 89 0.20 13.36 -8.90
N THR A 90 0.13 13.14 -7.59
CA THR A 90 -1.01 12.45 -6.96
C THR A 90 -2.31 13.27 -7.00
N LYS A 91 -2.24 14.60 -6.91
CA LYS A 91 -3.40 15.47 -7.13
C LYS A 91 -3.89 15.40 -8.58
N LEU A 92 -2.97 15.40 -9.54
CA LEU A 92 -3.28 15.29 -10.97
C LEU A 92 -3.87 13.91 -11.32
N GLN A 93 -3.39 12.83 -10.70
CA GLN A 93 -4.00 11.50 -10.81
C GLN A 93 -5.46 11.50 -10.34
N LYS A 94 -5.75 12.19 -9.22
CA LYS A 94 -7.12 12.29 -8.68
C LYS A 94 -8.07 13.04 -9.60
N ILE A 95 -7.58 14.01 -10.38
CA ILE A 95 -8.38 14.70 -11.41
C ILE A 95 -8.78 13.72 -12.52
N GLY A 96 -7.88 12.81 -12.90
CA GLY A 96 -8.18 11.69 -13.78
C GLY A 96 -8.48 12.04 -15.25
N THR A 97 -8.30 13.29 -15.67
CA THR A 97 -8.41 13.63 -17.09
C THR A 97 -7.17 13.13 -17.84
N GLN A 98 -7.30 12.85 -19.13
CA GLN A 98 -6.17 12.35 -19.90
C GLN A 98 -4.99 13.33 -19.88
N GLU A 99 -5.25 14.63 -19.91
CA GLU A 99 -4.23 15.67 -19.75
C GLU A 99 -3.59 15.65 -18.36
N SER A 100 -4.40 15.61 -17.28
CA SER A 100 -3.86 15.60 -15.92
C SER A 100 -3.03 14.34 -15.66
N LEU A 101 -3.44 13.20 -16.19
CA LEU A 101 -2.69 11.94 -16.06
C LEU A 101 -1.37 11.98 -16.83
N GLN A 102 -1.31 12.59 -18.01
CA GLN A 102 -0.03 12.79 -18.72
C GLN A 102 0.89 13.74 -17.96
N GLN A 103 0.36 14.82 -17.37
CA GLN A 103 1.13 15.71 -16.52
C GLN A 103 1.64 14.96 -15.26
N ALA A 104 0.80 14.15 -14.61
CA ALA A 104 1.20 13.33 -13.46
C ALA A 104 2.34 12.38 -13.82
N LYS A 105 2.24 11.72 -14.99
CA LYS A 105 3.30 10.85 -15.51
C LYS A 105 4.63 11.61 -15.65
N SER A 106 4.61 12.80 -16.25
CA SER A 106 5.80 13.64 -16.40
C SER A 106 6.41 14.02 -15.04
N LYS A 107 5.57 14.33 -14.04
CA LYS A 107 6.04 14.63 -12.67
C LYS A 107 6.71 13.43 -12.01
N PHE A 108 6.12 12.24 -12.12
CA PHE A 108 6.72 11.02 -11.56
C PHE A 108 8.01 10.62 -12.29
N GLU A 109 8.10 10.84 -13.60
CA GLU A 109 9.35 10.64 -14.37
C GLU A 109 10.48 11.55 -13.86
N GLN A 110 10.19 12.82 -13.55
CA GLN A 110 11.17 13.73 -12.93
C GLN A 110 11.63 13.22 -11.56
N VAL A 111 10.70 12.77 -10.71
CA VAL A 111 11.04 12.20 -9.40
C VAL A 111 11.91 10.95 -9.55
N ILE A 112 11.61 10.07 -10.50
CA ILE A 112 12.40 8.87 -10.76
C ILE A 112 13.82 9.25 -11.17
N GLN A 113 14.00 10.25 -12.04
CA GLN A 113 15.33 10.70 -12.45
C GLN A 113 16.14 11.25 -11.26
N ILE A 114 15.55 12.15 -10.47
CA ILE A 114 16.20 12.74 -9.29
C ILE A 114 16.61 11.64 -8.30
N THR A 115 15.65 10.79 -7.92
CA THR A 115 15.90 9.72 -6.94
C THR A 115 16.88 8.67 -7.44
N GLN A 116 16.89 8.37 -8.74
CA GLN A 116 17.89 7.48 -9.36
C GLN A 116 19.30 8.06 -9.29
N THR A 117 19.46 9.36 -9.59
CA THR A 117 20.79 10.02 -9.49
C THR A 117 21.31 10.11 -8.06
N ALA A 118 20.40 10.30 -7.10
CA ALA A 118 20.75 10.34 -5.68
C ALA A 118 20.93 8.95 -5.05
N GLY A 119 20.47 7.88 -5.71
CA GLY A 119 20.45 6.53 -5.14
C GLY A 119 19.36 6.30 -4.09
N GLU A 120 18.34 7.17 -4.02
CA GLU A 120 17.20 7.09 -3.09
C GLU A 120 16.17 6.03 -3.51
N ARG A 121 16.49 4.76 -3.25
CA ARG A 121 15.68 3.63 -3.73
C ARG A 121 14.23 3.62 -3.20
N ARG A 122 14.00 4.04 -1.95
CA ARG A 122 12.64 4.04 -1.35
C ARG A 122 11.70 5.02 -2.05
N LEU A 123 12.17 6.25 -2.28
CA LEU A 123 11.39 7.25 -3.00
C LEU A 123 11.24 6.86 -4.48
N GLN A 124 12.29 6.28 -5.07
CA GLN A 124 12.25 5.77 -6.43
C GLN A 124 11.20 4.65 -6.59
N GLN A 125 11.14 3.70 -5.67
CA GLN A 125 10.12 2.64 -5.64
C GLN A 125 8.71 3.23 -5.58
N ARG A 126 8.49 4.23 -4.71
CA ARG A 126 7.19 4.90 -4.61
C ARG A 126 6.82 5.57 -5.93
N ALA A 127 7.73 6.33 -6.54
CA ALA A 127 7.48 7.01 -7.81
C ALA A 127 7.19 6.02 -8.96
N TRP A 128 7.91 4.90 -9.04
CA TRP A 128 7.59 3.82 -9.99
C TRP A 128 6.22 3.19 -9.75
N SER A 129 5.81 3.04 -8.49
CA SER A 129 4.47 2.55 -8.15
C SER A 129 3.38 3.51 -8.63
N GLU A 130 3.53 4.81 -8.35
CA GLU A 130 2.59 5.84 -8.82
C GLU A 130 2.56 5.93 -10.35
N MET A 131 3.72 5.85 -11.01
CA MET A 131 3.81 5.83 -12.46
C MET A 131 3.05 4.64 -13.07
N GLY A 132 3.13 3.46 -12.45
CA GLY A 132 2.37 2.29 -12.89
C GLY A 132 0.85 2.46 -12.71
N GLU A 133 0.42 3.10 -11.63
CA GLU A 133 -1.01 3.40 -11.40
C GLU A 133 -1.53 4.45 -12.39
N THR A 134 -0.74 5.48 -12.68
CA THR A 134 -1.03 6.46 -13.74
C THR A 134 -1.13 5.80 -15.11
N ALA A 135 -0.23 4.86 -15.42
CA ALA A 135 -0.26 4.15 -16.69
C ALA A 135 -1.54 3.30 -16.85
N PHE A 136 -2.01 2.65 -15.78
CA PHE A 136 -3.33 2.00 -15.81
C PHE A 136 -4.49 2.99 -16.03
N ALA A 137 -4.46 4.15 -15.37
CA ALA A 137 -5.48 5.18 -15.56
C ALA A 137 -5.47 5.76 -16.99
N LEU A 138 -4.33 5.70 -17.68
CA LEU A 138 -4.16 6.07 -19.09
C LEU A 138 -4.49 4.93 -20.08
N ASP A 139 -5.01 3.79 -19.60
CA ASP A 139 -5.24 2.59 -20.41
C ASP A 139 -3.96 2.05 -21.10
N ASP A 140 -2.81 2.22 -20.45
CA ASP A 140 -1.50 1.69 -20.88
C ASP A 140 -0.99 0.61 -19.90
N PRO A 141 -1.54 -0.61 -19.95
CA PRO A 141 -1.12 -1.70 -19.08
C PRO A 141 0.31 -2.20 -19.40
N GLN A 142 0.85 -1.90 -20.58
CA GLN A 142 2.24 -2.23 -20.95
C GLN A 142 3.23 -1.29 -20.24
N GLY A 143 2.93 0.01 -20.20
CA GLY A 143 3.63 0.99 -19.38
C GLY A 143 3.57 0.64 -17.90
N ALA A 144 2.39 0.25 -17.40
CA ALA A 144 2.21 -0.18 -16.00
C ALA A 144 3.09 -1.39 -15.65
N THR A 145 3.08 -2.42 -16.50
CA THR A 145 3.92 -3.61 -16.35
C THR A 145 5.40 -3.24 -16.29
N THR A 146 5.84 -2.30 -17.14
CA THR A 146 7.22 -1.85 -17.20
C THR A 146 7.61 -1.12 -15.91
N ALA A 147 6.78 -0.18 -15.45
CA ALA A 147 7.00 0.57 -14.22
C ALA A 147 7.11 -0.35 -12.99
N TYR A 148 6.16 -1.28 -12.81
CA TYR A 148 6.20 -2.18 -11.64
C TYR A 148 7.38 -3.14 -11.66
N LYS A 149 7.85 -3.59 -12.83
CA LYS A 149 9.05 -4.42 -12.92
C LYS A 149 10.32 -3.68 -12.45
N GLN A 150 10.38 -2.36 -12.61
CA GLN A 150 11.51 -1.56 -12.11
C GLN A 150 11.58 -1.51 -10.59
N ILE A 151 10.49 -1.85 -9.88
CA ILE A 151 10.47 -1.86 -8.42
C ILE A 151 11.23 -3.06 -7.85
N LEU A 152 11.14 -4.24 -8.49
CA LEU A 152 11.74 -5.48 -7.98
C LEU A 152 13.24 -5.37 -7.62
N PRO A 153 14.13 -4.76 -8.45
CA PRO A 153 15.54 -4.58 -8.10
C PRO A 153 15.78 -3.52 -7.01
N LEU A 154 14.79 -2.67 -6.69
CA LEU A 154 14.89 -1.62 -5.67
C LEU A 154 14.56 -2.13 -4.26
N LEU A 155 13.92 -3.31 -4.16
CA LEU A 155 13.56 -3.92 -2.88
C LEU A 155 14.81 -4.36 -2.10
N TYR A 156 14.89 -3.96 -0.83
CA TYR A 156 16.00 -4.31 0.07
C TYR A 156 15.77 -5.68 0.72
N LEU A 157 16.68 -6.63 0.48
CA LEU A 157 16.60 -7.98 1.04
C LEU A 157 16.61 -8.00 2.59
N ASP A 158 17.32 -7.04 3.20
CA ASP A 158 17.47 -6.95 4.67
C ASP A 158 16.30 -6.19 5.34
N ASP A 159 15.33 -5.69 4.58
CA ASP A 159 14.12 -5.07 5.15
C ASP A 159 13.23 -6.17 5.73
N ASP A 160 12.78 -6.01 6.98
CA ASP A 160 11.92 -6.99 7.67
C ASP A 160 10.59 -7.21 6.90
N ASN A 161 10.22 -6.29 6.00
CA ASN A 161 9.02 -6.38 5.13
C ASN A 161 9.32 -6.75 3.66
N TYR A 162 10.55 -7.12 3.30
CA TYR A 162 10.98 -7.37 1.91
C TYR A 162 10.01 -8.26 1.14
N GLU A 163 9.66 -9.41 1.72
CA GLU A 163 8.78 -10.39 1.07
C GLU A 163 7.36 -9.85 0.92
N GLU A 164 6.88 -9.06 1.87
CA GLU A 164 5.55 -8.42 1.81
C GLU A 164 5.50 -7.39 0.67
N GLN A 165 6.53 -6.55 0.55
CA GLN A 165 6.64 -5.60 -0.56
C GLN A 165 6.75 -6.32 -1.90
N LYS A 166 7.52 -7.40 -1.96
CA LYS A 166 7.68 -8.22 -3.17
C LYS A 166 6.36 -8.84 -3.61
N VAL A 167 5.56 -9.34 -2.67
CA VAL A 167 4.21 -9.87 -2.95
C VAL A 167 3.31 -8.78 -3.53
N ASP A 168 3.31 -7.57 -2.97
CA ASP A 168 2.50 -6.46 -3.50
C ASP A 168 2.89 -6.10 -4.93
N VAL A 169 4.19 -6.00 -5.19
CA VAL A 169 4.72 -5.69 -6.53
C VAL A 169 4.36 -6.79 -7.52
N LEU A 170 4.50 -8.07 -7.14
CA LEU A 170 4.07 -9.19 -7.97
C LEU A 170 2.55 -9.14 -8.24
N GLY A 171 1.74 -8.78 -7.24
CA GLY A 171 0.30 -8.60 -7.43
C GLY A 171 -0.03 -7.52 -8.47
N LYS A 172 0.66 -6.37 -8.41
CA LYS A 172 0.51 -5.28 -9.39
C LYS A 172 0.95 -5.71 -10.80
N ILE A 173 2.07 -6.43 -10.93
CA ILE A 173 2.55 -6.98 -12.20
C ILE A 173 1.55 -8.01 -12.77
N GLY A 174 1.02 -8.90 -11.94
CA GLY A 174 0.02 -9.89 -12.34
C GLY A 174 -1.23 -9.23 -12.90
N LYS A 175 -1.70 -8.16 -12.24
CA LYS A 175 -2.86 -7.37 -12.70
C LYS A 175 -2.58 -6.74 -14.06
N ALA A 176 -1.38 -6.22 -14.27
CA ALA A 176 -0.99 -5.59 -15.53
C ALA A 176 -0.90 -6.61 -16.68
N TYR A 177 -0.39 -7.81 -16.41
CA TYR A 177 -0.42 -8.89 -17.40
C TYR A 177 -1.83 -9.37 -17.74
N ARG A 178 -2.73 -9.47 -16.75
CA ARG A 178 -4.13 -9.79 -16.99
C ARG A 178 -4.79 -8.73 -17.90
N ALA A 179 -4.58 -7.44 -17.62
CA ALA A 179 -5.09 -6.35 -18.45
C ALA A 179 -4.54 -6.38 -19.90
N LEU A 180 -3.31 -6.90 -20.09
CA LEU A 180 -2.73 -7.14 -21.42
C LEU A 180 -3.29 -8.40 -22.14
N GLY A 181 -4.19 -9.15 -21.51
CA GLY A 181 -4.65 -10.45 -21.99
C GLY A 181 -3.59 -11.57 -21.89
N LYS A 182 -2.45 -11.31 -21.24
CA LYS A 182 -1.35 -12.28 -21.06
C LYS A 182 -1.62 -13.18 -19.86
N ASN A 183 -2.74 -13.89 -19.91
CA ASN A 183 -3.30 -14.68 -18.80
C ASN A 183 -2.32 -15.69 -18.23
N GLN A 184 -1.54 -16.38 -19.06
CA GLN A 184 -0.54 -17.36 -18.60
C GLN A 184 0.57 -16.70 -17.78
N GLN A 185 1.07 -15.55 -18.21
CA GLN A 185 2.10 -14.79 -17.49
C GLN A 185 1.55 -14.23 -16.17
N ALA A 186 0.30 -13.78 -16.17
CA ALA A 186 -0.38 -13.33 -14.96
C ALA A 186 -0.49 -14.48 -13.93
N LEU A 187 -0.92 -15.67 -14.35
CA LEU A 187 -0.98 -16.87 -13.50
C LEU A 187 0.40 -17.24 -12.94
N GLU A 188 1.46 -17.22 -13.75
CA GLU A 188 2.82 -17.49 -13.27
C GLU A 188 3.27 -16.51 -12.18
N ILE A 189 2.97 -15.22 -12.37
CA ILE A 189 3.30 -14.18 -11.39
C ILE A 189 2.49 -14.32 -10.10
N TYR A 190 1.18 -14.56 -10.20
CA TYR A 190 0.33 -14.77 -9.03
C TYR A 190 0.70 -16.05 -8.27
N ASN A 191 1.04 -17.13 -8.97
CA ASN A 191 1.54 -18.35 -8.31
C ASN A 191 2.86 -18.11 -7.59
N LYS A 192 3.79 -17.31 -8.16
CA LYS A 192 5.01 -16.88 -7.45
C LYS A 192 4.68 -16.10 -6.19
N ALA A 193 3.69 -15.19 -6.25
CA ALA A 193 3.23 -14.45 -5.07
C ALA A 193 2.64 -15.38 -4.00
N LEU A 194 1.78 -16.34 -4.38
CA LEU A 194 1.20 -17.33 -3.45
C LEU A 194 2.26 -18.16 -2.74
N VAL A 195 3.32 -18.58 -3.45
CA VAL A 195 4.43 -19.32 -2.84
C VAL A 195 5.11 -18.50 -1.75
N LEU A 196 5.30 -17.19 -1.96
CA LEU A 196 5.87 -16.30 -0.94
C LEU A 196 4.91 -16.12 0.25
N ILE A 197 3.63 -15.84 -0.03
CA ILE A 197 2.61 -15.63 1.01
C ILE A 197 2.48 -16.85 1.93
N ARG A 198 2.51 -18.06 1.35
CA ARG A 198 2.31 -19.33 2.08
C ARG A 198 3.55 -19.86 2.81
N ARG A 199 4.73 -19.27 2.60
CA ARG A 199 5.97 -19.69 3.30
C ARG A 199 6.03 -19.24 4.75
N ARG A 200 5.28 -18.21 5.11
CA ARG A 200 5.27 -17.61 6.45
C ARG A 200 4.00 -18.00 7.21
N ASP A 201 4.03 -17.86 8.53
CA ASP A 201 2.87 -18.13 9.38
C ASP A 201 1.63 -17.35 8.90
N ARG A 202 0.45 -17.97 9.09
CA ARG A 202 -0.85 -17.34 8.81
C ARG A 202 -1.12 -16.21 9.79
N TRP A 203 -0.54 -15.06 9.48
CA TRP A 203 -0.88 -13.76 10.05
C TRP A 203 -2.01 -13.12 9.24
N MET A 204 -2.81 -12.28 9.89
CA MET A 204 -3.97 -11.58 9.30
C MET A 204 -3.66 -10.97 7.92
N GLY A 205 -2.54 -10.25 7.79
CA GLY A 205 -2.14 -9.62 6.54
C GLY A 205 -1.75 -10.59 5.43
N ASN A 206 -1.20 -11.77 5.75
CA ASN A 206 -0.90 -12.81 4.75
C ASN A 206 -2.19 -13.43 4.21
N CYS A 207 -3.18 -13.65 5.08
CA CYS A 207 -4.49 -14.15 4.67
C CYS A 207 -5.21 -13.18 3.72
N LEU A 208 -5.13 -11.86 3.95
CA LEU A 208 -5.68 -10.85 3.04
C LEU A 208 -4.99 -10.87 1.68
N ARG A 209 -3.66 -10.88 1.65
CA ARG A 209 -2.87 -10.97 0.41
C ARG A 209 -3.16 -12.26 -0.36
N GLU A 210 -3.30 -13.38 0.35
CA GLU A 210 -3.67 -14.67 -0.24
C GLU A 210 -5.05 -14.60 -0.88
N ALA A 211 -6.06 -14.08 -0.16
CA ALA A 211 -7.41 -13.93 -0.69
C ALA A 211 -7.46 -13.06 -1.95
N ARG A 212 -6.78 -11.91 -1.96
CA ARG A 212 -6.67 -11.03 -3.15
C ARG A 212 -6.02 -11.74 -4.33
N THR A 213 -4.96 -12.49 -4.07
CA THR A 213 -4.22 -13.22 -5.11
C THR A 213 -5.07 -14.35 -5.69
N LEU A 214 -5.78 -15.10 -4.84
CA LEU A 214 -6.71 -16.15 -5.27
C LEU A 214 -7.89 -15.57 -6.06
N ASN A 215 -8.45 -14.43 -5.64
CA ASN A 215 -9.47 -13.73 -6.40
C ASN A 215 -8.94 -13.36 -7.80
N SER A 216 -7.75 -12.77 -7.88
CA SER A 216 -7.16 -12.39 -9.18
C SER A 216 -6.91 -13.61 -10.09
N ILE A 217 -6.54 -14.75 -9.53
CA ILE A 217 -6.42 -16.01 -10.27
C ILE A 217 -7.78 -16.50 -10.77
N GLY A 218 -8.81 -16.45 -9.91
CA GLY A 218 -10.18 -16.79 -10.27
C GLY A 218 -10.69 -15.94 -11.43
N GLU A 219 -10.42 -14.64 -11.41
CA GLU A 219 -10.76 -13.73 -12.50
C GLU A 219 -10.10 -14.11 -13.82
N ILE A 220 -8.82 -14.54 -13.81
CA ILE A 220 -8.16 -15.01 -15.02
C ILE A 220 -8.84 -16.26 -15.58
N TYR A 221 -9.25 -17.21 -14.72
CA TYR A 221 -9.99 -18.38 -15.18
C TYR A 221 -11.38 -18.01 -15.71
N ALA A 222 -12.04 -17.02 -15.12
CA ALA A 222 -13.31 -16.49 -15.62
C ALA A 222 -13.13 -15.83 -17.00
N ASP A 223 -12.06 -15.05 -17.20
CA ASP A 223 -11.73 -14.44 -18.51
C ASP A 223 -11.45 -15.51 -19.59
N LYS A 224 -10.96 -16.69 -19.18
CA LYS A 224 -10.75 -17.87 -20.04
C LYS A 224 -12.02 -18.72 -20.22
N ASN A 225 -13.15 -18.31 -19.66
CA ASN A 225 -14.41 -19.06 -19.62
C ASN A 225 -14.32 -20.42 -18.92
N GLU A 226 -13.32 -20.62 -18.05
CA GLU A 226 -13.17 -21.81 -17.19
C GLU A 226 -13.89 -21.57 -15.85
N LEU A 227 -15.21 -21.39 -15.92
CA LEU A 227 -16.03 -20.89 -14.81
C LEU A 227 -15.99 -21.77 -13.55
N GLU A 228 -15.95 -23.09 -13.70
CA GLU A 228 -15.85 -24.02 -12.56
C GLU A 228 -14.54 -23.83 -11.79
N LYS A 229 -13.42 -23.65 -12.50
CA LYS A 229 -12.13 -23.37 -11.85
C LYS A 229 -12.13 -22.01 -11.19
N ALA A 230 -12.67 -20.99 -11.87
CA ALA A 230 -12.79 -19.66 -11.32
C ALA A 230 -13.57 -19.67 -9.99
N LEU A 231 -14.68 -20.41 -9.93
CA LEU A 231 -15.49 -20.58 -8.72
C LEU A 231 -14.67 -21.20 -7.57
N ILE A 232 -13.90 -22.26 -7.83
CA ILE A 232 -13.04 -22.89 -6.81
C ILE A 232 -12.06 -21.88 -6.20
N TYR A 233 -11.46 -21.00 -7.01
CA TYR A 233 -10.54 -19.98 -6.51
C TYR A 233 -11.25 -18.86 -5.74
N PHE A 234 -12.43 -18.43 -6.21
CA PHE A 234 -13.23 -17.45 -5.49
C PHE A 234 -13.72 -18.00 -4.15
N GLU A 235 -14.14 -19.26 -4.08
CA GLU A 235 -14.54 -19.91 -2.83
C GLU A 235 -13.38 -19.99 -1.83
N GLN A 236 -12.17 -20.31 -2.29
CA GLN A 236 -10.98 -20.29 -1.44
C GLN A 236 -10.68 -18.88 -0.91
N ALA A 237 -10.79 -17.86 -1.77
CA ALA A 237 -10.59 -16.46 -1.39
C ALA A 237 -11.64 -16.01 -0.34
N LEU A 238 -12.91 -16.35 -0.56
CA LEU A 238 -14.01 -16.02 0.34
C LEU A 238 -13.83 -16.70 1.70
N LYS A 239 -13.46 -17.99 1.71
CA LYS A 239 -13.21 -18.73 2.95
C LYS A 239 -12.09 -18.12 3.77
N LEU A 240 -10.99 -17.70 3.13
CA LEU A 240 -9.90 -17.00 3.84
C LEU A 240 -10.38 -15.68 4.43
N ARG A 241 -11.17 -14.90 3.68
CA ARG A 241 -11.69 -13.62 4.17
C ARG A 241 -12.66 -13.77 5.34
N GLN A 242 -13.48 -14.82 5.35
CA GLN A 242 -14.41 -15.14 6.43
C GLN A 242 -13.72 -15.52 7.74
N LEU A 243 -12.47 -15.99 7.69
CA LEU A 243 -11.67 -16.28 8.89
C LEU A 243 -11.08 -15.03 9.54
N LEU A 244 -11.22 -13.86 8.90
CA LEU A 244 -10.67 -12.60 9.36
C LEU A 244 -11.79 -11.68 9.86
N PRO A 245 -11.59 -10.92 10.95
CA PRO A 245 -12.57 -9.92 11.37
C PRO A 245 -12.90 -8.93 10.25
N PRO A 246 -14.14 -8.39 10.24
CA PRO A 246 -14.49 -7.30 9.35
C PRO A 246 -13.62 -6.10 9.71
N HIS A 247 -13.08 -5.43 8.69
CA HIS A 247 -12.28 -4.23 8.85
C HIS A 247 -12.80 -3.21 7.85
N PRO A 248 -13.03 -1.94 8.25
CA PRO A 248 -13.64 -0.93 7.39
C PRO A 248 -12.87 -0.72 6.08
N LEU A 249 -11.56 -0.96 6.08
CA LEU A 249 -10.71 -0.83 4.90
C LEU A 249 -10.51 -2.13 4.09
N ASP A 250 -11.10 -3.26 4.50
CA ASP A 250 -10.91 -4.56 3.86
C ASP A 250 -12.14 -4.98 3.03
N PHE A 251 -12.16 -4.51 1.78
CA PHE A 251 -13.28 -4.63 0.84
C PHE A 251 -13.16 -5.79 -0.17
N ASP A 252 -12.08 -6.56 -0.11
CA ASP A 252 -11.89 -7.80 -0.88
C ASP A 252 -13.13 -8.71 -0.93
N PRO A 253 -13.94 -8.88 0.14
CA PRO A 253 -15.12 -9.72 0.06
C PRO A 253 -16.18 -9.18 -0.92
N VAL A 254 -16.31 -7.87 -1.13
CA VAL A 254 -17.27 -7.31 -2.09
C VAL A 254 -16.91 -7.74 -3.52
N ASP A 255 -15.64 -7.59 -3.90
CA ASP A 255 -15.15 -8.01 -5.21
C ASP A 255 -15.30 -9.53 -5.42
N ILE A 256 -14.92 -10.33 -4.41
CA ILE A 256 -15.06 -11.79 -4.43
C ILE A 256 -16.54 -12.19 -4.59
N LEU A 257 -17.46 -11.56 -3.86
CA LEU A 257 -18.89 -11.87 -3.92
C LEU A 257 -19.51 -11.45 -5.25
N ASN A 258 -19.13 -10.28 -5.78
CA ASN A 258 -19.54 -9.84 -7.10
C ASN A 258 -19.07 -10.81 -8.20
N ASN A 259 -17.86 -11.34 -8.06
CA ASN A 259 -17.31 -12.34 -8.97
C ASN A 259 -18.06 -13.69 -8.88
N HIS A 260 -18.45 -14.15 -7.69
CA HIS A 260 -19.35 -15.30 -7.55
C HIS A 260 -20.70 -15.04 -8.22
N GLY A 261 -21.29 -13.86 -8.00
CA GLY A 261 -22.57 -13.47 -8.60
C GLY A 261 -22.54 -13.55 -10.12
N LYS A 262 -21.47 -13.05 -10.75
CA LYS A 262 -21.25 -13.16 -12.20
C LYS A 262 -21.17 -14.61 -12.67
N ILE A 263 -20.43 -15.47 -11.98
CA ILE A 263 -20.30 -16.89 -12.36
C ILE A 263 -21.64 -17.61 -12.28
N TYR A 264 -22.37 -17.46 -11.16
CA TYR A 264 -23.67 -18.11 -11.02
C TYR A 264 -24.69 -17.61 -12.05
N PHE A 265 -24.62 -16.33 -12.41
CA PHE A 265 -25.40 -15.80 -13.52
C PHE A 265 -25.04 -16.46 -14.84
N ALA A 266 -23.75 -16.64 -15.13
CA ALA A 266 -23.28 -17.32 -16.34
C ALA A 266 -23.69 -18.81 -16.38
N PHE A 267 -23.85 -19.46 -15.23
CA PHE A 267 -24.44 -20.80 -15.12
C PHE A 267 -25.97 -20.82 -15.26
N GLY A 268 -26.64 -19.68 -15.41
CA GLY A 268 -28.10 -19.56 -15.48
C GLY A 268 -28.80 -19.60 -14.12
N ASP A 269 -28.05 -19.64 -13.00
CA ASP A 269 -28.60 -19.63 -11.65
C ASP A 269 -28.76 -18.17 -11.17
N THR A 270 -29.72 -17.47 -11.76
CA THR A 270 -30.02 -16.06 -11.45
C THR A 270 -30.39 -15.85 -9.98
N SER A 271 -31.02 -16.84 -9.35
CA SER A 271 -31.39 -16.79 -7.94
C SER A 271 -30.16 -16.75 -7.03
N LYS A 272 -29.16 -17.63 -7.26
CA LYS A 272 -27.90 -17.56 -6.50
C LYS A 272 -27.10 -16.31 -6.83
N ALA A 273 -27.07 -15.90 -8.10
CA ALA A 273 -26.40 -14.66 -8.48
C ALA A 273 -26.91 -13.46 -7.69
N LEU A 274 -28.24 -13.31 -7.60
CA LEU A 274 -28.90 -12.26 -6.82
C LEU A 274 -28.63 -12.34 -5.33
N ALA A 275 -28.45 -13.55 -4.78
CA ALA A 275 -28.07 -13.74 -3.38
C ALA A 275 -26.63 -13.29 -3.11
N PHE A 276 -25.69 -13.58 -4.01
CA PHE A 276 -24.32 -13.09 -3.90
C PHE A 276 -24.22 -11.57 -4.05
N PHE A 277 -24.98 -10.98 -4.98
CA PHE A 277 -25.10 -9.52 -5.08
C PHE A 277 -25.76 -8.91 -3.83
N ASP A 278 -26.75 -9.58 -3.22
CA ASP A 278 -27.33 -9.16 -1.94
C ASP A 278 -26.27 -9.08 -0.84
N TRP A 279 -25.42 -10.08 -0.78
CA TRP A 279 -24.40 -10.17 0.25
C TRP A 279 -23.33 -9.10 0.05
N SER A 280 -22.86 -8.93 -1.19
CA SER A 280 -21.96 -7.85 -1.58
C SER A 280 -22.51 -6.48 -1.17
N PHE A 281 -23.78 -6.24 -1.49
CA PHE A 281 -24.52 -5.04 -1.09
C PHE A 281 -24.62 -4.85 0.42
N ARG A 282 -24.94 -5.89 1.21
CA ARG A 282 -25.03 -5.78 2.67
C ARG A 282 -23.71 -5.39 3.31
N ILE A 283 -22.60 -5.90 2.78
CA ILE A 283 -21.26 -5.48 3.23
C ILE A 283 -21.03 -4.01 2.90
N ALA A 284 -21.37 -3.57 1.68
CA ALA A 284 -21.32 -2.15 1.30
C ALA A 284 -22.22 -1.25 2.18
N GLY A 285 -23.41 -1.72 2.57
CA GLY A 285 -24.33 -1.00 3.45
C GLY A 285 -23.80 -0.83 4.88
N TRP A 286 -23.10 -1.83 5.43
CA TRP A 286 -22.43 -1.70 6.71
C TRP A 286 -21.38 -0.59 6.71
N LEU A 287 -20.72 -0.37 5.57
CA LEU A 287 -19.71 0.69 5.40
C LEU A 287 -20.33 2.09 5.40
N VAL A 288 -21.51 2.25 4.78
CA VAL A 288 -22.26 3.52 4.88
C VAL A 288 -22.57 3.86 6.34
N GLN A 289 -22.98 2.85 7.11
CA GLN A 289 -23.24 3.01 8.54
C GLN A 289 -21.96 3.29 9.33
N SER A 290 -20.83 2.64 9.02
CA SER A 290 -19.57 2.90 9.71
C SER A 290 -19.06 4.32 9.45
N VAL A 291 -19.11 4.79 8.20
CA VAL A 291 -18.76 6.17 7.85
C VAL A 291 -19.66 7.16 8.58
N GLN A 292 -20.98 6.90 8.64
CA GLN A 292 -21.92 7.73 9.38
C GLN A 292 -21.57 7.81 10.87
N ILE A 293 -21.34 6.66 11.52
CA ILE A 293 -20.98 6.60 12.94
C ILE A 293 -19.67 7.35 13.21
N SER A 294 -18.66 7.15 12.36
CA SER A 294 -17.37 7.84 12.48
C SER A 294 -17.52 9.36 12.25
N TRP A 295 -18.40 9.78 11.34
CA TRP A 295 -18.72 11.19 11.10
C TRP A 295 -19.44 11.82 12.29
N ASP A 296 -20.46 11.15 12.84
CA ASP A 296 -21.22 11.64 13.99
C ASP A 296 -20.33 11.75 15.24
N ALA A 297 -19.41 10.79 15.43
CA ALA A 297 -18.43 10.80 16.50
C ALA A 297 -17.43 11.97 16.39
N LEU A 298 -17.11 12.45 15.18
CA LEU A 298 -16.30 13.66 15.00
C LEU A 298 -17.07 14.95 15.35
N GLY A 299 -18.40 14.93 15.26
CA GLY A 299 -19.27 16.03 15.66
C GLY A 299 -19.39 16.21 17.18
N SER A 300 -19.14 15.15 17.96
CA SER A 300 -19.16 15.16 19.43
C SER A 300 -17.74 15.16 19.99
N GLU A 301 -17.17 16.33 20.24
CA GLU A 301 -15.87 16.56 20.92
C GLU A 301 -14.65 15.80 20.35
N PHE A 302 -13.67 16.56 19.86
CA PHE A 302 -12.30 16.09 19.57
C PHE A 302 -11.78 15.18 20.70
N THR A 303 -11.79 13.85 20.49
CA THR A 303 -10.85 12.84 21.05
C THR A 303 -11.45 11.43 20.95
N VAL A 304 -11.60 10.90 19.73
CA VAL A 304 -11.49 9.44 19.55
C VAL A 304 -10.21 9.16 18.79
N SER A 305 -9.18 8.79 19.56
CA SER A 305 -7.88 8.30 19.10
C SER A 305 -8.06 7.26 17.98
N GLY A 306 -7.89 7.67 16.72
CA GLY A 306 -7.69 6.72 15.61
C GLY A 306 -8.28 7.12 14.25
N TYR A 307 -9.35 7.91 14.19
CA TYR A 307 -10.03 8.22 12.92
C TYR A 307 -9.77 9.66 12.47
N THR A 308 -9.09 9.83 11.33
CA THR A 308 -8.86 11.14 10.71
C THR A 308 -9.96 11.44 9.68
N LEU A 309 -10.23 12.73 9.45
CA LEU A 309 -11.10 13.17 8.36
C LEU A 309 -10.64 12.65 6.98
N ASP A 310 -9.33 12.41 6.83
CA ASP A 310 -8.75 11.74 5.66
C ASP A 310 -9.12 10.26 5.58
N GLY A 311 -9.07 9.53 6.71
CA GLY A 311 -9.47 8.12 6.77
C GLY A 311 -10.94 7.92 6.41
N ILE A 312 -11.83 8.72 7.01
CA ILE A 312 -13.28 8.64 6.73
C ILE A 312 -13.57 8.98 5.27
N GLN A 313 -12.90 10.00 4.72
CA GLN A 313 -13.05 10.33 3.30
C GLN A 313 -12.59 9.17 2.39
N GLN A 314 -11.47 8.53 2.71
CA GLN A 314 -10.96 7.39 1.95
C GLN A 314 -11.92 6.20 2.00
N GLU A 315 -12.44 5.86 3.18
CA GLU A 315 -13.43 4.81 3.37
C GLU A 315 -14.68 5.06 2.53
N ALA A 316 -15.22 6.29 2.58
CA ALA A 316 -16.40 6.68 1.84
C ALA A 316 -16.17 6.66 0.31
N GLN A 317 -15.04 7.19 -0.17
CA GLN A 317 -14.67 7.15 -1.60
C GLN A 317 -14.55 5.71 -2.12
N LEU A 318 -13.97 4.83 -1.32
CA LEU A 318 -13.80 3.43 -1.68
C LEU A 318 -15.14 2.67 -1.67
N GLY A 319 -16.03 2.98 -0.72
CA GLY A 319 -17.42 2.48 -0.70
C GLY A 319 -18.21 2.88 -1.94
N VAL A 320 -18.13 4.14 -2.37
CA VAL A 320 -18.78 4.64 -3.61
C VAL A 320 -18.30 3.83 -4.82
N LYS A 321 -16.99 3.68 -4.98
CA LYS A 321 -16.40 2.92 -6.11
C LYS A 321 -16.91 1.48 -6.17
N GLN A 322 -17.09 0.84 -5.02
CA GLN A 322 -17.58 -0.54 -4.94
C GLN A 322 -19.06 -0.67 -5.25
N LEU A 323 -19.88 0.28 -4.79
CA LEU A 323 -21.29 0.36 -5.18
C LEU A 323 -21.42 0.62 -6.68
N GLU A 324 -20.59 1.49 -7.26
CA GLU A 324 -20.55 1.72 -8.70
C GLU A 324 -20.20 0.45 -9.49
N ALA A 325 -19.20 -0.31 -9.04
CA ALA A 325 -18.85 -1.59 -9.65
C ALA A 325 -20.03 -2.57 -9.59
N THR A 326 -20.69 -2.69 -8.43
CA THR A 326 -21.85 -3.56 -8.24
C THR A 326 -23.03 -3.13 -9.12
N ILE A 327 -23.36 -1.83 -9.15
CA ILE A 327 -24.40 -1.24 -10.01
C ILE A 327 -24.09 -1.48 -11.48
N SER A 328 -22.83 -1.32 -11.90
CA SER A 328 -22.40 -1.55 -13.28
C SER A 328 -22.62 -3.01 -13.69
N ILE A 329 -22.21 -3.95 -12.84
CA ILE A 329 -22.46 -5.39 -13.04
C ILE A 329 -23.95 -5.64 -13.12
N LEU A 330 -24.73 -5.04 -12.22
CA LEU A 330 -26.16 -5.24 -12.21
C LEU A 330 -26.79 -4.73 -13.53
N ASN A 331 -26.42 -3.54 -13.98
CA ASN A 331 -26.92 -3.00 -15.25
C ASN A 331 -26.56 -3.87 -16.46
N GLN A 332 -25.38 -4.51 -16.46
CA GLN A 332 -24.96 -5.41 -17.54
C GLN A 332 -25.76 -6.72 -17.59
N LEU A 333 -26.15 -7.26 -16.44
CA LEU A 333 -26.86 -8.54 -16.38
C LEU A 333 -28.38 -8.38 -16.52
N TYR A 334 -28.93 -7.20 -16.23
CA TYR A 334 -30.37 -6.93 -16.27
C TYR A 334 -31.07 -7.33 -17.59
N PRO A 335 -30.51 -7.04 -18.79
CA PRO A 335 -31.15 -7.41 -20.06
C PRO A 335 -31.33 -8.92 -20.24
N ASN A 336 -30.51 -9.72 -19.57
CA ASN A 336 -30.45 -11.17 -19.72
C ASN A 336 -31.35 -11.92 -18.71
N ILE A 337 -32.12 -11.20 -17.89
CA ILE A 337 -33.09 -11.80 -16.97
C ILE A 337 -34.38 -12.05 -17.74
N GLU A 338 -34.87 -13.28 -17.77
CA GLU A 338 -36.10 -13.63 -18.49
C GLU A 338 -37.35 -13.48 -17.61
N SER A 339 -37.27 -13.87 -16.35
CA SER A 339 -38.43 -13.88 -15.43
C SER A 339 -38.84 -12.47 -15.00
N PRO A 340 -40.11 -12.06 -15.19
CA PRO A 340 -40.63 -10.77 -14.73
C PRO A 340 -40.51 -10.57 -13.22
N GLU A 341 -40.72 -11.63 -12.43
CA GLU A 341 -40.61 -11.60 -10.96
C GLU A 341 -39.17 -11.32 -10.53
N GLN A 342 -38.20 -11.97 -11.19
CA GLN A 342 -36.78 -11.72 -10.94
C GLN A 342 -36.38 -10.32 -11.36
N LYS A 343 -36.93 -9.78 -12.47
CA LYS A 343 -36.69 -8.38 -12.88
C LYS A 343 -37.14 -7.39 -11.81
N THR A 344 -38.29 -7.60 -11.18
CA THR A 344 -38.76 -6.71 -10.09
C THR A 344 -37.79 -6.73 -8.92
N ILE A 345 -37.40 -7.92 -8.44
CA ILE A 345 -36.41 -8.07 -7.36
C ILE A 345 -35.08 -7.38 -7.74
N TYR A 346 -34.69 -7.50 -9.00
CA TYR A 346 -33.48 -6.90 -9.53
C TYR A 346 -33.50 -5.38 -9.53
N ILE A 347 -34.59 -4.78 -10.03
CA ILE A 347 -34.80 -3.33 -10.05
C ILE A 347 -34.79 -2.78 -8.63
N ASP A 348 -35.44 -3.47 -7.69
CA ASP A 348 -35.47 -3.04 -6.30
C ASP A 348 -34.07 -3.04 -5.68
N LYS A 349 -33.25 -4.06 -5.98
CA LYS A 349 -31.83 -4.10 -5.55
C LYS A 349 -31.00 -2.99 -6.18
N LEU A 350 -31.19 -2.72 -7.48
CA LEU A 350 -30.49 -1.64 -8.18
C LEU A 350 -30.79 -0.28 -7.51
N LYS A 351 -32.07 0.01 -7.26
CA LYS A 351 -32.51 1.23 -6.57
C LYS A 351 -31.91 1.35 -5.16
N GLN A 352 -31.82 0.24 -4.43
CA GLN A 352 -31.19 0.23 -3.10
C GLN A 352 -29.70 0.56 -3.19
N CYS A 353 -28.97 -0.02 -4.16
CA CYS A 353 -27.56 0.27 -4.37
C CYS A 353 -27.33 1.75 -4.74
N GLU A 354 -28.16 2.29 -5.64
CA GLU A 354 -28.14 3.70 -6.02
C GLU A 354 -28.42 4.62 -4.83
N GLY A 355 -29.38 4.25 -3.97
CA GLY A 355 -29.70 5.00 -2.76
C GLY A 355 -28.54 5.04 -1.76
N LEU A 356 -27.88 3.91 -1.50
CA LEU A 356 -26.68 3.87 -0.65
C LEU A 356 -25.52 4.67 -1.24
N LYS A 357 -25.33 4.59 -2.56
CA LYS A 357 -24.28 5.34 -3.25
C LYS A 357 -24.50 6.84 -3.06
N ALA A 358 -25.73 7.31 -3.31
CA ALA A 358 -26.09 8.71 -3.13
C ALA A 358 -25.88 9.19 -1.69
N GLU A 359 -26.11 8.33 -0.69
CA GLU A 359 -25.87 8.67 0.70
C GLU A 359 -24.38 8.83 1.03
N LEU A 360 -23.51 7.92 0.54
CA LEU A 360 -22.06 8.09 0.68
C LEU A 360 -21.55 9.34 -0.04
N GLU A 361 -22.08 9.65 -1.22
CA GLU A 361 -21.73 10.86 -1.96
C GLU A 361 -22.12 12.13 -1.19
N ARG A 362 -23.28 12.15 -0.51
CA ARG A 362 -23.66 13.24 0.39
C ARG A 362 -22.71 13.37 1.58
N GLN A 363 -22.35 12.25 2.21
CA GLN A 363 -21.38 12.26 3.32
C GLN A 363 -20.02 12.80 2.86
N LEU A 364 -19.55 12.42 1.67
CA LEU A 364 -18.34 12.97 1.07
C LEU A 364 -18.42 14.48 0.84
N GLU A 365 -19.58 14.98 0.39
CA GLU A 365 -19.79 16.41 0.22
C GLU A 365 -19.77 17.16 1.56
N MET A 366 -20.39 16.61 2.60
CA MET A 366 -20.31 17.18 3.96
C MET A 366 -18.86 17.22 4.50
N ILE A 367 -18.10 16.13 4.30
CA ILE A 367 -16.67 16.06 4.64
C ILE A 367 -15.89 17.15 3.92
N ALA A 368 -16.13 17.34 2.62
CA ALA A 368 -15.48 18.36 1.82
C ALA A 368 -15.83 19.79 2.29
N GLN A 369 -17.08 20.04 2.66
CA GLN A 369 -17.52 21.33 3.21
C GLN A 369 -16.85 21.63 4.56
N GLN A 370 -16.76 20.64 5.45
CA GLN A 370 -16.08 20.80 6.74
C GLN A 370 -14.60 21.13 6.57
N ARG A 371 -13.89 20.48 5.63
CA ARG A 371 -12.50 20.84 5.29
C ARG A 371 -12.35 22.28 4.85
N ARG A 372 -13.27 22.77 4.01
CA ARG A 372 -13.25 24.16 3.56
C ARG A 372 -13.43 25.13 4.72
N ARG A 373 -14.22 24.77 5.73
CA ARG A 373 -14.42 25.59 6.94
C ARG A 373 -13.23 25.54 7.90
N SER A 374 -12.51 24.43 7.99
CA SER A 374 -11.35 24.27 8.87
C SER A 374 -10.03 24.85 8.30
N ASN A 375 -9.97 25.12 6.99
CA ASN A 375 -8.83 25.74 6.31
C ASN A 375 -8.97 27.27 6.12
N VAL A 376 -10.02 27.88 6.69
CA VAL A 376 -10.23 29.33 6.83
C VAL A 376 -10.06 29.67 8.30
#